data_AF-A0AB74LRK9-F1
#
_entry.id   AF-A0AB74LRK9-F1
#
_cell.length_a   1.000
_cell.length_b   1.000
_cell.length_c   1.000
_cell.angle_alpha   90.00
_cell.angle_beta   90.00
_cell.angle_gamma   90.00
#
_symmetry.space_group_name_H-M   'P 1'
#
loop_
_entity.id
_entity.type
_entity.pdbx_description
1 polymer ?
#
loop_
_entity_poly.entity_id
_entity_poly.type
_entity_poly.pdbx_seq_one_letter_code
_entity_poly.pdbx_strand_id
1 'polypeptide(L)'
;MDLSDFRIGSEFTCSGRRYRCTDIGIRTVLAIQVDEATIASKEPGEPVTTRLVSGHEAEAIGWFTGPPYSVIEHVFDEEDQDLCEPV
;
A
#
# COMPACT_ATOMS: atom_id res chain seq x y z
N MET A 1 -14.52 -8.60 0.52
CA MET A 1 -15.21 -7.29 0.46
C MET A 1 -15.73 -7.09 -0.95
N ASP A 2 -16.91 -6.49 -1.12
CA ASP A 2 -17.42 -6.15 -2.45
C ASP A 2 -16.81 -4.82 -2.92
N LEU A 3 -16.73 -4.59 -4.25
CA LEU A 3 -16.17 -3.35 -4.82
C LEU A 3 -16.82 -2.08 -4.25
N SER A 4 -18.11 -2.12 -3.92
CA SER A 4 -18.85 -1.00 -3.32
C SER A 4 -18.47 -0.68 -1.88
N ASP A 5 -17.76 -1.57 -1.19
CA ASP A 5 -17.32 -1.37 0.19
C ASP A 5 -16.08 -0.49 0.28
N PHE A 6 -15.30 -0.41 -0.81
CA PHE A 6 -14.05 0.35 -0.84
C PHE A 6 -14.32 1.86 -0.93
N ARG A 7 -13.46 2.63 -0.28
CA ARG A 7 -13.42 4.09 -0.37
C ARG A 7 -11.97 4.55 -0.40
N ILE A 8 -11.65 5.50 -1.26
CA ILE A 8 -10.31 6.11 -1.31
C ILE A 8 -9.97 6.66 0.09
N GLY A 9 -8.78 6.31 0.57
CA GLY A 9 -8.26 6.65 1.90
C GLY A 9 -8.69 5.71 3.02
N SER A 10 -9.63 4.79 2.79
CA SER A 10 -9.99 3.77 3.80
C SER A 10 -8.98 2.62 3.82
N GLU A 11 -8.82 2.02 5.00
CA GLU A 11 -7.94 0.87 5.20
C GLU A 11 -8.74 -0.43 5.25
N PHE A 12 -8.15 -1.51 4.75
CA PHE A 12 -8.68 -2.86 4.77
C PHE A 12 -7.53 -3.86 4.97
N THR A 13 -7.84 -5.06 5.43
CA THR A 13 -6.88 -6.17 5.50
C THR A 13 -7.06 -7.10 4.32
N CYS A 14 -5.97 -7.65 3.80
CA CYS A 14 -6.00 -8.71 2.81
C CYS A 14 -4.76 -9.61 2.98
N SER A 15 -4.95 -10.93 3.01
CA SER A 15 -3.87 -11.90 3.27
C SER A 15 -2.99 -11.57 4.50
N GLY A 16 -3.60 -11.04 5.56
CA GLY A 16 -2.92 -10.70 6.82
C GLY A 16 -2.08 -9.41 6.79
N ARG A 17 -2.18 -8.60 5.73
CA ARG A 17 -1.54 -7.27 5.62
C ARG A 17 -2.60 -6.18 5.52
N ARG A 18 -2.31 -4.99 6.04
CA ARG A 18 -3.15 -3.80 5.91
C ARG A 18 -2.78 -3.00 4.68
N TYR A 19 -3.81 -2.55 3.98
CA TYR A 19 -3.74 -1.74 2.78
C TYR A 19 -4.62 -0.50 2.92
N ARG A 20 -4.21 0.61 2.29
CA ARG A 20 -5.01 1.83 2.16
C ARG A 20 -5.40 2.02 0.70
N CYS A 21 -6.71 2.05 0.43
CA CYS A 21 -7.22 2.25 -0.93
C CYS A 21 -6.81 3.62 -1.48
N THR A 22 -6.25 3.64 -2.69
CA THR A 22 -5.78 4.84 -3.39
C THR A 22 -6.60 5.15 -4.63
N ASP A 23 -7.16 4.13 -5.29
CA ASP A 23 -8.08 4.28 -6.42
C ASP A 23 -9.09 3.11 -6.49
N ILE A 24 -10.24 3.37 -7.12
CA ILE A 24 -11.31 2.38 -7.33
C ILE A 24 -11.71 2.39 -8.79
N GLY A 25 -11.34 1.32 -9.50
CA GLY A 25 -11.74 1.06 -10.87
C GLY A 25 -13.12 0.40 -10.96
N ILE A 26 -13.48 -0.03 -12.18
CA ILE A 26 -14.77 -0.70 -12.45
C ILE A 26 -14.79 -2.14 -11.91
N ARG A 27 -13.62 -2.77 -11.80
CA ARG A 27 -13.47 -4.17 -11.34
C ARG A 27 -12.31 -4.38 -10.37
N THR A 28 -11.47 -3.36 -10.20
CA THR A 28 -10.21 -3.47 -9.47
C THR A 28 -10.10 -2.35 -8.46
N VAL A 29 -9.43 -2.63 -7.35
CA VAL A 29 -9.04 -1.62 -6.37
C VAL A 29 -7.53 -1.48 -6.42
N LEU A 30 -7.02 -0.25 -6.40
CA LEU A 30 -5.60 0.01 -6.14
C LEU A 30 -5.43 0.40 -4.69
N ALA A 31 -4.39 -0.13 -4.05
CA ALA A 31 -4.06 0.19 -2.67
C ALA A 31 -2.57 0.07 -2.37
N ILE A 32 -2.09 0.85 -1.40
CA ILE A 32 -0.72 0.76 -0.87
C ILE A 32 -0.71 -0.06 0.41
N GLN A 33 0.32 -0.88 0.62
CA GLN A 33 0.51 -1.57 1.90
C GLN A 33 0.96 -0.56 2.97
N VAL A 34 0.36 -0.58 4.16
CA VAL A 34 0.64 0.40 5.24
C VAL A 34 1.27 -0.19 6.51
N ASP A 35 1.55 -1.49 6.53
CA ASP A 35 2.23 -2.12 7.69
C ASP A 35 3.75 -1.88 7.71
N GLU A 36 4.36 -1.75 6.54
CA GLU A 36 5.81 -1.63 6.37
C GLU A 36 6.13 -1.09 4.97
N ALA A 37 7.34 -0.56 4.80
CA ALA A 37 7.87 -0.14 3.51
C ALA A 37 9.33 -0.59 3.34
N THR A 38 9.73 -0.92 2.12
CA THR A 38 11.14 -1.18 1.78
C THR A 38 11.76 0.10 1.23
N ILE A 39 12.75 0.64 1.94
CA ILE A 39 13.47 1.85 1.54
C ILE A 39 14.78 1.48 0.87
N ALA A 40 14.96 1.92 -0.38
CA ALA A 40 16.25 1.87 -1.07
C ALA A 40 17.00 3.18 -0.89
N SER A 41 18.26 3.12 -0.47
CA SER A 41 19.18 4.27 -0.43
C SER A 41 20.34 4.06 -1.39
N LYS A 42 20.77 5.14 -2.03
CA LYS A 42 21.86 5.13 -3.02
C LYS A 42 22.71 6.38 -2.86
N GLU A 43 23.83 6.21 -2.17
CA GLU A 43 24.87 7.23 -2.14
C GLU A 43 25.75 7.16 -3.41
N PRO A 44 26.30 8.29 -3.88
CA PRO A 44 27.21 8.31 -5.01
C PRO A 44 28.42 7.41 -4.78
N GLY A 45 28.64 6.44 -5.68
CA GLY A 45 29.76 5.50 -5.59
C GLY A 45 29.54 4.29 -4.66
N GLU A 46 28.45 4.23 -3.91
CA GLU A 46 28.12 3.08 -3.03
C GLU A 46 27.08 2.15 -3.67
N PRO A 47 27.02 0.86 -3.32
CA PRO A 47 25.92 -0.01 -3.76
C PRO A 47 24.57 0.47 -3.22
N VAL A 48 23.48 0.11 -3.90
CA VAL A 48 22.12 0.34 -3.36
C VAL A 48 21.97 -0.51 -2.11
N THR A 49 21.57 0.12 -1.01
CA THR A 49 21.19 -0.58 0.22
C THR A 49 19.68 -0.57 0.35
N THR A 50 19.11 -1.62 0.93
CA THR A 50 17.67 -1.70 1.22
C THR A 50 17.47 -1.97 2.69
N ARG A 51 16.45 -1.34 3.28
CA ARG A 51 16.01 -1.63 4.65
C ARG A 51 14.50 -1.65 4.72
N LEU A 52 13.97 -2.55 5.55
CA LEU A 52 12.56 -2.59 5.90
C LEU A 52 12.29 -1.59 7.03
N VAL A 53 11.24 -0.79 6.91
CA VAL A 53 10.78 0.14 7.94
C VAL A 53 9.36 -0.18 8.35
N SER A 54 9.01 0.16 9.59
CA SER A 54 7.63 0.03 10.05
C SER A 54 6.70 1.01 9.32
N GLY A 55 5.41 0.69 9.27
CA GLY A 55 4.39 1.58 8.71
C GLY A 55 4.32 2.92 9.43
N HIS A 56 4.53 2.96 10.75
CA HIS A 56 4.58 4.21 11.51
C HIS A 56 5.75 5.10 11.08
N GLU A 57 6.94 4.52 10.89
CA GLU A 57 8.10 5.26 10.38
C GLU A 57 7.84 5.76 8.96
N ALA A 58 7.33 4.90 8.07
CA ALA A 58 7.01 5.26 6.68
C ALA A 58 5.98 6.40 6.60
N GLU A 59 4.91 6.35 7.39
CA GLU A 59 3.90 7.42 7.48
C GLU A 59 4.54 8.73 7.97
N ALA A 60 5.37 8.68 9.03
CA ALA A 60 6.02 9.86 9.60
C ALA A 60 6.97 10.59 8.61
N ILE A 61 7.58 9.85 7.69
CA ILE A 61 8.43 10.41 6.62
C ILE A 61 7.67 10.68 5.32
N GLY A 62 6.33 10.55 5.33
CA GLY A 62 5.46 10.91 4.21
C GLY A 62 5.46 9.93 3.05
N TRP A 63 5.90 8.67 3.24
CA TRP A 63 5.97 7.68 2.15
C TRP A 63 4.59 7.23 1.63
N PHE A 64 3.57 7.35 2.47
CA PHE A 64 2.17 7.07 2.14
C PHE A 64 1.41 8.34 1.71
N THR A 65 2.09 9.47 1.55
CA THR A 65 1.54 10.71 1.02
C THR A 65 1.78 10.77 -0.49
N GLY A 66 0.71 10.94 -1.27
CA GLY A 66 0.78 10.99 -2.73
C GLY A 66 -0.47 11.62 -3.35
N PRO A 67 -0.66 11.50 -4.68
CA PRO A 67 0.27 10.90 -5.64
C PRO A 67 1.50 11.80 -6.00
N PRO A 68 2.66 11.21 -6.39
CA PRO A 68 2.98 9.78 -6.36
C PRO A 68 3.33 9.31 -4.93
N TYR A 69 2.92 8.09 -4.58
CA TYR A 69 3.36 7.43 -3.35
C TYR A 69 4.80 6.93 -3.47
N SER A 70 5.53 6.86 -2.36
CA SER A 70 6.91 6.31 -2.33
C SER A 70 6.95 4.78 -2.27
N VAL A 71 5.78 4.14 -2.12
CA VAL A 71 5.61 2.68 -2.15
C VAL A 71 4.82 2.26 -3.37
N ILE A 72 4.91 0.97 -3.72
CA ILE A 72 4.16 0.41 -4.84
C ILE A 72 2.66 0.33 -4.50
N GLU A 73 1.84 0.57 -5.52
CA GLU A 73 0.42 0.24 -5.49
C GLU A 73 0.24 -1.22 -5.90
N HIS A 74 -0.66 -1.90 -5.18
CA HIS A 74 -1.10 -3.25 -5.48
C HIS A 74 -2.47 -3.16 -6.15
N VAL A 75 -2.68 -3.99 -7.16
CA VAL A 75 -3.97 -4.15 -7.84
C VAL A 75 -4.67 -5.35 -7.21
N PHE A 76 -5.90 -5.15 -6.76
CA PHE A 76 -6.78 -6.19 -6.24
C PHE A 76 -7.92 -6.38 -7.23
N ASP A 77 -7.97 -7.52 -7.92
CA ASP A 77 -9.12 -7.89 -8.73
C ASP A 77 -10.26 -8.47 -7.89
N GLU A 78 -11.31 -9.00 -8.53
CA GLU A 78 -12.48 -9.53 -7.81
C GLU A 78 -12.13 -10.76 -6.96
N GLU A 79 -11.21 -11.62 -7.41
CA GLU A 79 -10.79 -12.79 -6.64
C GLU A 79 -9.94 -12.38 -5.42
N ASP A 80 -9.11 -11.36 -5.57
CA ASP A 80 -8.35 -10.79 -4.45
C ASP A 80 -9.30 -10.12 -3.42
N GLN A 81 -10.29 -9.37 -3.90
CA GLN A 81 -11.25 -8.63 -3.07
C GLN A 81 -12.04 -9.57 -2.14
N ASP A 82 -12.36 -10.79 -2.59
CA ASP A 82 -13.06 -11.81 -1.81
C ASP A 82 -12.28 -12.26 -0.56
N LEU A 83 -10.95 -12.13 -0.56
CA LEU A 83 -10.07 -12.46 0.56
C LEU A 83 -9.80 -11.29 1.50
N CYS A 84 -10.35 -10.11 1.20
CA CYS A 84 -10.13 -8.91 1.98
C CYS A 84 -11.28 -8.67 2.99
N GLU A 85 -10.93 -8.04 4.12
CA GLU A 85 -11.81 -7.75 5.25
C GLU A 85 -11.70 -6.27 5.66
N PRO A 86 -12.78 -5.64 6.16
CA PRO A 86 -12.72 -4.28 6.70
C PRO A 86 -11.91 -4.24 8.01
N VAL A 87 -11.19 -3.14 8.23
CA VAL A 87 -10.48 -2.84 9.50
C VAL A 87 -11.42 -2.25 10.54
#